data_AF-A0A3D2SBL4-F1
#
_entry.id   AF-A0A3D2SBL4-F1
#
_cell.length_a   1.000
_cell.length_b   1.000
_cell.length_c   1.000
_cell.angle_alpha   90.00
_cell.angle_beta   90.00
_cell.angle_gamma   90.00
#
_symmetry.space_group_name_H-M   'P 1'
#
loop_
_entity.id
_entity.type
_entity.pdbx_description
1 polymer ?
#
loop_
_entity_poly.entity_id
_entity_poly.type
_entity_poly.pdbx_seq_one_letter_code
_entity_poly.pdbx_strand_id
1 'polypeptide(L)'
;MMFIKKISFSAIFALATIQGSIAQELSPEVRVQIATVLNEVARKEISIGKITIDSAKLQKDELILFANTNCSYIPFRENNVLEIYSRVRTLLTPDFSNCKVKIYADKKAIEDLIPTALRSRKEKGTISFTHKSTKPLTTRLSNPFAPTKGLVNRHIALWQSHGYYYEAKLSRWEWQRARVFQTVEDLFTQSYVLPYLVPMLENAGANVLVPRERDTQVAEVIIDNDNNRDTSIYSEINTDKEWQTGSSPGFAHFRNHYVDFENPFKEGTYRFTQTVKKGKENLAEWIPSIPETGKYAVYVSYQTVDNSTDDALYTIYHKGGISRFKVNQTMGGGTWIYLGHFSFDKGKNPSGKVVLSNRSSKSGRIVTADAVKIGGGYGNIARRVSPCGIVTENRKSSDANAPAVSTKLPQIDYSYETSGYPRFTEAARYWMQWAGIPDSIYSESHGQNDYTDDYKSRGLWVNYLAGGSAAAPNDKGLNIPVDMAFAFHSDAGTTPNDSIIGTLGIFQTAANDGIFANGASRYASRDLTDLIQSHIVNDIRRLYEPNWTRRGMWNQSYYEARVPKVPTMLLELLSHQNFADMRYGLDPRFRFT
;
A
#
# COMPACT_ATOMS: atom_id res chain seq x y z
N MET A 1 39.18 83.28 6.17
CA MET A 1 37.95 83.01 5.40
C MET A 1 37.59 81.55 5.65
N MET A 2 36.50 81.31 6.41
CA MET A 2 35.76 80.05 6.63
C MET A 2 36.52 78.77 7.05
N PHE A 3 36.03 77.91 7.94
CA PHE A 3 35.01 77.86 9.00
C PHE A 3 35.26 76.47 9.65
N ILE A 4 34.88 76.28 10.92
CA ILE A 4 34.54 75.02 11.64
C ILE A 4 35.05 75.16 13.09
N LYS A 5 34.13 75.44 14.00
CA LYS A 5 34.25 75.08 15.41
C LYS A 5 32.94 74.44 15.84
N LYS A 6 33.07 73.21 16.35
CA LYS A 6 32.01 72.37 16.90
C LYS A 6 31.32 73.09 18.06
N ILE A 7 30.00 73.10 18.05
CA ILE A 7 29.16 73.46 19.20
C ILE A 7 28.75 72.15 19.86
N SER A 8 29.14 71.98 21.13
CA SER A 8 28.58 70.98 22.03
C SER A 8 27.50 71.67 22.88
N PHE A 9 26.30 71.13 22.91
CA PHE A 9 25.31 71.43 23.94
C PHE A 9 24.71 70.12 24.46
N SER A 10 24.87 69.92 25.76
CA SER A 10 24.28 68.83 26.53
C SER A 10 22.77 69.00 26.62
N ALA A 11 22.02 67.91 26.45
CA ALA A 11 20.63 67.82 26.86
C ALA A 11 20.41 66.50 27.62
N ILE A 12 20.05 66.64 28.89
CA ILE A 12 19.68 65.59 29.82
C ILE A 12 18.32 65.03 29.39
N PHE A 13 18.22 63.72 29.16
CA PHE A 13 16.94 63.02 29.02
C PHE A 13 16.80 61.99 30.14
N ALA A 14 15.71 62.16 30.89
CA ALA A 14 15.30 61.30 32.00
C ALA A 14 15.06 59.87 31.53
N LEU A 15 15.68 58.89 32.19
CA LEU A 15 15.30 57.48 32.09
C LEU A 15 13.94 57.29 32.75
N ALA A 16 12.88 57.23 31.95
CA ALA A 16 11.68 56.51 32.33
C ALA A 16 11.96 55.01 32.12
N THR A 17 12.11 54.28 33.21
CA THR A 17 12.15 52.81 33.18
C THR A 17 10.78 52.28 32.76
N ILE A 18 10.61 52.04 31.45
CA ILE A 18 9.57 51.14 30.99
C ILE A 18 10.00 49.74 31.44
N GLN A 19 9.46 49.29 32.58
CA GLN A 19 9.41 47.87 32.91
C GLN A 19 8.56 47.20 31.84
N GLY A 20 9.18 46.81 30.74
CA GLY A 20 8.62 45.82 29.83
C GLY A 20 8.43 44.56 30.66
N SER A 21 7.18 44.15 30.82
CA SER A 21 6.82 42.84 31.36
C SER A 21 7.54 41.78 30.54
N ILE A 22 8.64 41.26 31.06
CA ILE A 22 9.28 40.06 30.54
C ILE A 22 8.20 38.99 30.61
N ALA A 23 7.75 38.50 29.46
CA ALA A 23 6.88 37.34 29.40
C ALA A 23 7.57 36.24 30.22
N GLN A 24 7.00 35.90 31.37
CA GLN A 24 7.62 34.97 32.30
C GLN A 24 7.62 33.60 31.62
N GLU A 25 8.76 33.20 31.09
CA GLU A 25 8.91 31.89 30.46
C GLU A 25 8.80 30.79 31.51
N LEU A 26 8.12 29.69 31.16
CA LEU A 26 8.00 28.53 32.03
C LEU A 26 9.40 28.01 32.39
N SER A 27 9.67 27.85 33.70
CA SER A 27 11.03 27.54 34.16
C SER A 27 11.56 26.23 33.54
N PRO A 28 12.88 26.11 33.28
CA PRO A 28 13.49 24.88 32.79
C PRO A 28 13.17 23.66 33.67
N GLU A 29 13.11 23.83 34.99
CA GLU A 29 12.80 22.78 35.95
C GLU A 29 11.38 22.25 35.78
N VAL A 30 10.40 23.14 35.64
CA VAL A 30 9.00 22.76 35.38
C VAL A 30 8.88 22.04 34.03
N ARG A 31 9.59 22.51 32.99
CA ARG A 31 9.64 21.82 31.69
C ARG A 31 10.19 20.40 31.80
N VAL A 32 11.23 20.18 32.61
CA VAL A 32 11.78 18.84 32.88
C VAL A 32 10.77 17.96 33.62
N GLN A 33 10.07 18.49 34.62
CA GLN A 33 9.03 17.75 35.35
C GLN A 33 7.86 17.37 34.44
N ILE A 34 7.40 18.28 33.57
CA ILE A 34 6.38 18.00 32.56
C ILE A 34 6.87 16.91 31.59
N ALA A 35 8.12 17.01 31.11
CA ALA A 35 8.70 15.98 30.27
C ALA A 35 8.74 14.61 30.99
N THR A 36 9.02 14.57 32.29
CA THR A 36 8.96 13.35 33.09
C THR A 36 7.56 12.73 33.08
N VAL A 37 6.50 13.53 33.28
CA VAL A 37 5.10 13.06 33.16
C VAL A 37 4.85 12.42 31.79
N LEU A 38 5.26 13.07 30.70
CA LEU A 38 5.08 12.54 29.34
C LEU A 38 5.85 11.24 29.12
N ASN A 39 7.09 11.13 29.62
CA ASN A 39 7.88 9.91 29.51
C ASN A 39 7.27 8.76 30.34
N GLU A 40 6.73 9.04 31.53
CA GLU A 40 6.05 8.03 32.34
C GLU A 40 4.79 7.50 31.68
N VAL A 41 3.98 8.38 31.08
CA VAL A 41 2.79 7.96 30.32
C VAL A 41 3.19 7.16 29.08
N ALA A 42 4.21 7.61 28.34
CA ALA A 42 4.70 6.91 27.16
C ALA A 42 5.20 5.48 27.50
N ARG A 43 6.00 5.32 28.57
CA ARG A 43 6.59 4.03 28.95
C ARG A 43 5.57 2.94 29.30
N LYS A 44 4.32 3.30 29.62
CA LYS A 44 3.25 2.33 29.83
C LYS A 44 2.88 1.58 28.54
N GLU A 45 3.08 2.21 27.39
CA GLU A 45 2.52 1.74 26.11
C GLU A 45 3.59 1.50 25.04
N ILE A 46 4.62 2.35 24.99
CA ILE A 46 5.54 2.48 23.84
C ILE A 46 7.01 2.62 24.25
N SER A 47 7.90 2.03 23.45
CA SER A 47 9.35 2.17 23.54
C SER A 47 9.86 3.14 22.47
N ILE A 48 10.28 4.34 22.91
CA ILE A 48 10.72 5.45 22.07
C ILE A 48 11.87 6.20 22.75
N GLY A 49 12.53 7.06 21.96
CA GLY A 49 13.50 8.01 22.51
C GLY A 49 12.87 8.98 23.52
N LYS A 50 13.72 9.66 24.29
CA LYS A 50 13.30 10.59 25.35
C LYS A 50 12.37 11.68 24.80
N ILE A 51 11.28 11.92 25.51
CA ILE A 51 10.41 13.08 25.28
C ILE A 51 10.96 14.28 26.04
N THR A 52 11.06 15.42 25.36
CA THR A 52 11.46 16.72 25.93
C THR A 52 10.41 17.78 25.66
N ILE A 53 10.33 18.80 26.51
CA ILE A 53 9.62 20.06 26.21
C ILE A 53 10.67 21.05 25.72
N ASP A 54 10.71 21.26 24.41
CA ASP A 54 11.75 22.05 23.75
C ASP A 54 11.54 23.55 24.01
N SER A 55 10.28 23.99 24.03
CA SER A 55 9.91 25.39 24.32
C SER A 55 8.51 25.50 24.92
N ALA A 56 8.22 26.67 25.51
CA ALA A 56 6.91 27.04 26.00
C ALA A 56 6.60 28.48 25.57
N LYS A 57 5.33 28.78 25.31
CA LYS A 57 4.87 30.11 24.93
C LYS A 57 3.57 30.43 25.64
N LEU A 58 3.52 31.58 26.32
CA LEU A 58 2.27 32.15 26.78
C LEU A 58 1.67 33.01 25.66
N GLN A 59 0.45 32.71 25.23
CA GLN A 59 -0.28 33.50 24.25
C GLN A 59 -1.67 33.81 24.80
N LYS A 60 -1.88 35.07 25.21
CA LYS A 60 -3.06 35.49 25.99
C LYS A 60 -3.19 34.61 27.25
N ASP A 61 -4.32 33.93 27.42
CA ASP A 61 -4.60 33.03 28.55
C ASP A 61 -4.29 31.55 28.23
N GLU A 62 -3.50 31.26 27.19
CA GLU A 62 -3.13 29.90 26.78
C GLU A 62 -1.62 29.68 26.92
N LEU A 63 -1.23 28.73 27.77
CA LEU A 63 0.13 28.21 27.89
C LEU A 63 0.31 27.06 26.90
N ILE A 64 1.14 27.29 25.89
CA ILE A 64 1.45 26.35 24.82
C ILE A 64 2.81 25.72 25.09
N LEU A 65 2.86 24.40 25.19
CA LEU A 65 4.06 23.60 25.43
C LEU A 65 4.42 22.84 24.15
N PHE A 66 5.65 22.97 23.68
CA PHE A 66 6.11 22.29 22.47
C PHE A 66 7.01 21.12 22.84
N ALA A 67 6.49 19.91 22.68
CA ALA A 67 7.22 18.67 22.88
C ALA A 67 7.91 18.24 21.57
N ASN A 68 9.04 17.56 21.70
CA ASN A 68 9.72 16.96 20.55
C ASN A 68 8.85 15.88 19.87
N THR A 69 9.24 15.47 18.66
CA THR A 69 8.46 14.52 17.82
C THR A 69 8.20 13.17 18.51
N ASN A 70 9.06 12.72 19.43
CA ASN A 70 8.83 11.45 20.13
C ASN A 70 7.47 11.44 20.87
N CYS A 71 7.01 12.59 21.35
CA CYS A 71 5.70 12.71 22.01
C CYS A 71 4.53 12.37 21.08
N SER A 72 4.63 12.64 19.77
CA SER A 72 3.53 12.38 18.82
C SER A 72 3.30 10.88 18.54
N TYR A 73 4.26 10.03 18.93
CA TYR A 73 4.20 8.59 18.78
C TYR A 73 3.36 7.89 19.86
N ILE A 74 3.02 8.58 20.95
CA ILE A 74 2.12 8.04 21.97
C ILE A 74 0.76 7.72 21.32
N PRO A 75 0.19 6.51 21.55
CA PRO A 75 -1.17 6.21 21.13
C PRO A 75 -2.16 6.97 22.02
N PHE A 76 -2.41 8.25 21.68
CA PHE A 76 -3.30 9.10 22.47
C PHE A 76 -4.74 8.60 22.45
N ARG A 77 -5.36 8.60 23.62
CA ARG A 77 -6.74 8.23 23.90
C ARG A 77 -7.30 9.28 24.86
N GLU A 78 -8.63 9.43 24.93
CA GLU A 78 -9.23 10.47 25.78
C GLU A 78 -8.78 10.36 27.24
N ASN A 79 -8.69 9.13 27.78
CA ASN A 79 -8.24 8.90 29.16
C ASN A 79 -6.78 9.30 29.41
N ASN A 80 -5.84 8.93 28.54
CA ASN A 80 -4.43 9.25 28.75
C ASN A 80 -4.12 10.73 28.49
N VAL A 81 -4.84 11.39 27.58
CA VAL A 81 -4.75 12.84 27.37
C VAL A 81 -5.28 13.59 28.60
N LEU A 82 -6.39 13.15 29.18
CA LEU A 82 -6.92 13.70 30.44
C LEU A 82 -5.93 13.50 31.60
N GLU A 83 -5.32 12.32 31.74
CA GLU A 83 -4.28 12.05 32.74
C GLU A 83 -3.10 13.02 32.58
N ILE A 84 -2.58 13.18 31.36
CA ILE A 84 -1.46 14.09 31.06
C ILE A 84 -1.81 15.52 31.47
N TYR A 85 -2.93 16.06 30.99
CA TYR A 85 -3.31 17.43 31.29
C TYR A 85 -3.56 17.64 32.78
N SER A 86 -4.17 16.68 33.49
CA SER A 86 -4.37 16.75 34.93
C SER A 86 -3.04 16.83 35.69
N ARG A 87 -2.08 15.96 35.34
CA ARG A 87 -0.76 15.91 35.99
C ARG A 87 0.12 17.10 35.64
N VAL A 88 0.02 17.63 34.42
CA VAL A 88 0.74 18.85 34.03
C VAL A 88 0.22 20.05 34.79
N ARG A 89 -1.10 20.17 34.98
CA ARG A 89 -1.69 21.28 35.75
C ARG A 89 -1.20 21.36 37.19
N THR A 90 -0.92 20.22 37.85
CA THR A 90 -0.38 20.23 39.23
C THR A 90 1.06 20.72 39.32
N LEU A 91 1.78 20.82 38.19
CA LEU A 91 3.17 21.28 38.12
C LEU A 91 3.27 22.78 37.77
N LEU A 92 2.16 23.42 37.39
CA LEU A 92 2.15 24.82 37.00
C LEU A 92 2.16 25.74 38.23
N THR A 93 2.92 26.83 38.15
CA THR A 93 2.95 27.86 39.19
C THR A 93 1.61 28.62 39.26
N PRO A 94 1.31 29.32 40.37
CA PRO A 94 0.09 30.11 40.51
C PRO A 94 -0.17 31.08 39.34
N ASP A 95 0.90 31.61 38.74
CA ASP A 95 0.85 32.53 37.60
C ASP A 95 0.21 31.91 36.33
N PHE A 96 0.24 30.58 36.21
CA PHE A 96 -0.37 29.84 35.10
C PHE A 96 -1.61 29.03 35.50
N SER A 97 -2.06 29.14 36.76
CA SER A 97 -3.16 28.32 37.31
C SER A 97 -4.49 28.49 36.55
N ASN A 98 -4.74 29.70 36.05
CA ASN A 98 -5.93 30.04 35.27
C ASN A 98 -5.74 29.87 33.76
N CYS A 99 -4.52 29.54 33.29
CA CYS A 99 -4.26 29.38 31.88
C CYS A 99 -4.89 28.09 31.33
N LYS A 100 -5.38 28.17 30.10
CA LYS A 100 -5.62 26.98 29.29
C LYS A 100 -4.27 26.40 28.90
N VAL A 101 -4.07 25.10 29.08
CA VAL A 101 -2.81 24.43 28.73
C VAL A 101 -3.02 23.66 27.44
N LYS A 102 -2.08 23.78 26.50
CA LYS A 102 -2.00 22.94 25.31
C LYS A 102 -0.60 22.37 25.14
N ILE A 103 -0.53 21.09 24.83
CA ILE A 103 0.74 20.42 24.50
C ILE A 103 0.71 20.10 23.01
N TYR A 104 1.70 20.60 22.27
CA TYR A 104 1.90 20.32 20.86
C TYR A 104 3.03 19.33 20.66
N ALA A 105 2.80 18.34 19.81
CA ALA A 105 3.81 17.42 19.30
C ALA A 105 3.60 17.25 17.79
N ASP A 106 4.67 17.30 17.01
CA ASP A 106 4.62 17.25 15.54
C ASP A 106 3.56 18.18 14.92
N LYS A 107 3.54 19.45 15.37
CA LYS A 107 2.64 20.52 14.90
C LYS A 107 1.15 20.33 15.24
N LYS A 108 0.77 19.33 16.04
CA LYS A 108 -0.60 19.08 16.48
C LYS A 108 -0.70 19.08 18.00
N ALA A 109 -1.84 19.55 18.52
CA ALA A 109 -2.14 19.35 19.93
C ALA A 109 -2.34 17.85 20.21
N ILE A 110 -1.96 17.37 21.40
CA ILE A 110 -2.02 15.94 21.71
C ILE A 110 -3.45 15.38 21.68
N GLU A 111 -4.47 16.20 21.97
CA GLU A 111 -5.88 15.84 21.83
C GLU A 111 -6.30 15.65 20.36
N ASP A 112 -5.66 16.37 19.43
CA ASP A 112 -5.92 16.25 17.99
C ASP A 112 -5.29 14.98 17.41
N LEU A 113 -4.36 14.36 18.15
CA LEU A 113 -3.70 13.10 17.81
C LEU A 113 -4.46 11.87 18.32
N ILE A 114 -5.64 12.03 18.92
CA ILE A 114 -6.56 10.92 19.18
C ILE A 114 -7.22 10.52 17.84
N PRO A 115 -7.14 9.24 17.42
CA PRO A 115 -7.75 8.81 16.17
C PRO A 115 -9.22 9.18 16.09
N THR A 116 -9.64 9.71 14.93
CA THR A 116 -11.00 10.24 14.73
C THR A 116 -12.07 9.19 15.06
N ALA A 117 -11.81 7.92 14.76
CA ALA A 117 -12.70 6.80 15.03
C ALA A 117 -12.88 6.47 16.53
N LEU A 118 -11.97 6.93 17.39
CA LEU A 118 -11.96 6.65 18.82
C LEU A 118 -12.41 7.84 19.69
N ARG A 119 -12.75 8.98 19.07
CA ARG A 119 -13.24 10.17 19.80
C ARG A 119 -14.71 9.98 20.17
N SER A 120 -15.06 10.29 21.43
CA SER A 120 -16.44 10.26 21.92
C SER A 120 -17.34 11.29 21.23
N ARG A 121 -16.77 12.44 20.84
CA ARG A 121 -17.46 13.52 20.13
C ARG A 121 -16.84 13.70 18.75
N LYS A 122 -17.68 13.62 17.71
CA LYS A 122 -17.28 13.99 16.35
C LYS A 122 -17.06 15.49 16.27
N GLU A 123 -15.88 15.87 15.81
CA GLU A 123 -15.56 17.26 15.54
C GLU A 123 -16.34 17.74 14.29
N LYS A 124 -17.01 18.88 14.42
CA LYS A 124 -17.81 19.43 13.31
C LYS A 124 -16.87 19.89 12.19
N GLY A 125 -17.18 19.49 10.95
CA GLY A 125 -16.42 19.91 9.77
C GLY A 125 -15.22 19.02 9.41
N THR A 126 -14.94 17.96 10.17
CA THR A 126 -13.90 16.98 9.79
C THR A 126 -14.33 16.21 8.54
N ILE A 127 -13.52 16.29 7.48
CA ILE A 127 -13.73 15.54 6.24
C ILE A 127 -13.00 14.19 6.38
N SER A 128 -13.75 13.09 6.27
CA SER A 128 -13.18 11.74 6.25
C SER A 128 -12.83 11.32 4.83
N PHE A 129 -11.73 10.57 4.66
CA PHE A 129 -11.42 9.92 3.39
C PHE A 129 -12.38 8.76 3.18
N THR A 130 -13.47 9.00 2.47
CA THR A 130 -14.48 8.01 2.15
C THR A 130 -15.09 8.31 0.79
N HIS A 131 -15.40 7.26 0.03
CA HIS A 131 -16.12 7.36 -1.23
C HIS A 131 -17.29 6.39 -1.22
N LYS A 132 -18.38 6.77 -1.90
CA LYS A 132 -19.57 5.92 -2.04
C LYS A 132 -19.31 4.88 -3.14
N SER A 133 -18.85 3.70 -2.75
CA SER A 133 -18.76 2.54 -3.64
C SER A 133 -20.00 1.66 -3.47
N THR A 134 -20.77 1.48 -4.55
CA THR A 134 -21.95 0.59 -4.58
C THR A 134 -21.76 -0.63 -5.47
N LYS A 135 -20.73 -0.62 -6.31
CA LYS A 135 -20.38 -1.70 -7.23
C LYS A 135 -18.85 -1.90 -7.22
N PRO A 136 -18.34 -2.90 -6.48
CA PRO A 136 -16.92 -3.16 -6.42
C PRO A 136 -16.39 -3.70 -7.74
N LEU A 137 -15.07 -3.84 -7.83
CA LEU A 137 -14.37 -4.38 -9.01
C LEU A 137 -14.87 -5.81 -9.30
N THR A 138 -14.96 -6.64 -8.27
CA THR A 138 -15.51 -7.99 -8.35
C THR A 138 -16.53 -8.22 -7.23
N THR A 139 -17.57 -8.99 -7.54
CA THR A 139 -18.56 -9.49 -6.57
C THR A 139 -18.75 -10.99 -6.79
N ARG A 140 -18.41 -11.80 -5.79
CA ARG A 140 -18.68 -13.24 -5.80
C ARG A 140 -20.17 -13.49 -5.51
N LEU A 141 -20.89 -14.07 -6.48
CA LEU A 141 -22.31 -14.38 -6.36
C LEU A 141 -22.58 -15.74 -5.69
N SER A 142 -21.61 -16.66 -5.76
CA SER A 142 -21.74 -17.99 -5.15
C SER A 142 -21.41 -18.02 -3.64
N ASN A 143 -21.23 -16.86 -2.99
CA ASN A 143 -21.07 -16.82 -1.54
C ASN A 143 -22.43 -16.99 -0.84
N PRO A 144 -22.53 -17.81 0.22
CA PRO A 144 -23.79 -18.04 0.91
C PRO A 144 -24.32 -16.81 1.66
N PHE A 145 -23.46 -15.83 1.95
CA PHE A 145 -23.84 -14.58 2.62
C PHE A 145 -22.94 -13.42 2.18
N ALA A 146 -23.43 -12.19 2.40
CA ALA A 146 -22.65 -10.96 2.28
C ALA A 146 -22.38 -10.38 3.68
N PRO A 147 -21.12 -10.06 4.03
CA PRO A 147 -20.81 -9.45 5.33
C PRO A 147 -21.52 -8.10 5.52
N THR A 148 -22.35 -7.98 6.56
CA THR A 148 -23.15 -6.75 6.84
C THR A 148 -22.39 -5.71 7.67
N LYS A 149 -21.35 -6.12 8.39
CA LYS A 149 -20.46 -5.27 9.19
C LYS A 149 -18.99 -5.41 8.77
N GLY A 150 -18.77 -5.79 7.51
CA GLY A 150 -17.45 -6.04 6.94
C GLY A 150 -16.97 -4.94 6.00
N LEU A 151 -16.11 -5.34 5.07
CA LEU A 151 -15.42 -4.52 4.08
C LEU A 151 -16.08 -4.61 2.69
N VAL A 152 -17.36 -5.00 2.62
CA VAL A 152 -18.11 -5.06 1.37
C VAL A 152 -18.02 -3.73 0.62
N ASN A 153 -17.78 -3.81 -0.69
CA ASN A 153 -17.56 -2.69 -1.61
C ASN A 153 -16.26 -1.89 -1.41
N ARG A 154 -15.36 -2.35 -0.54
CA ARG A 154 -14.06 -1.70 -0.30
C ARG A 154 -12.96 -2.28 -1.16
N HIS A 155 -12.02 -1.45 -1.55
CA HIS A 155 -10.83 -1.81 -2.33
C HIS A 155 -9.58 -1.49 -1.52
N ILE A 156 -8.77 -2.51 -1.26
CA ILE A 156 -7.54 -2.40 -0.48
C ILE A 156 -6.38 -2.76 -1.38
N ALA A 157 -5.42 -1.83 -1.52
CA ALA A 157 -4.13 -2.14 -2.10
C ALA A 157 -3.20 -2.67 -1.00
N LEU A 158 -2.64 -3.86 -1.18
CA LEU A 158 -1.84 -4.52 -0.15
C LEU A 158 -0.58 -5.11 -0.76
N TRP A 159 0.55 -5.02 -0.08
CA TRP A 159 1.76 -5.71 -0.51
C TRP A 159 2.61 -6.18 0.65
N GLN A 160 3.39 -7.21 0.34
CA GLN A 160 4.27 -7.94 1.24
C GLN A 160 5.68 -8.00 0.69
N SER A 161 6.68 -7.90 1.58
CA SER A 161 8.10 -8.12 1.28
C SER A 161 8.63 -7.32 0.08
N HIS A 162 9.90 -7.48 -0.26
CA HIS A 162 10.49 -6.89 -1.46
C HIS A 162 10.43 -7.82 -2.68
N GLY A 163 11.11 -8.97 -2.61
CA GLY A 163 11.10 -10.00 -3.66
C GLY A 163 12.42 -10.09 -4.42
N TYR A 164 12.56 -11.12 -5.24
CA TYR A 164 13.76 -11.37 -6.03
C TYR A 164 13.90 -10.34 -7.16
N TYR A 165 15.05 -9.69 -7.29
CA TYR A 165 15.28 -8.62 -8.26
C TYR A 165 16.63 -8.75 -8.99
N TYR A 166 16.76 -8.06 -10.12
CA TYR A 166 17.98 -8.02 -10.91
C TYR A 166 18.90 -6.88 -10.47
N GLU A 167 20.04 -7.20 -9.86
CA GLU A 167 21.06 -6.23 -9.48
C GLU A 167 21.99 -5.96 -10.67
N ALA A 168 21.72 -4.87 -11.39
CA ALA A 168 22.45 -4.49 -12.59
C ALA A 168 23.94 -4.24 -12.32
N LYS A 169 24.33 -3.78 -11.11
CA LYS A 169 25.75 -3.58 -10.77
C LYS A 169 26.53 -4.90 -10.71
N LEU A 170 25.85 -5.99 -10.40
CA LEU A 170 26.42 -7.33 -10.25
C LEU A 170 26.04 -8.27 -11.41
N SER A 171 25.26 -7.78 -12.39
CA SER A 171 24.75 -8.55 -13.52
C SER A 171 24.10 -9.88 -13.10
N ARG A 172 23.28 -9.87 -12.04
CA ARG A 172 22.64 -11.09 -11.53
C ARG A 172 21.30 -10.82 -10.86
N TRP A 173 20.50 -11.86 -10.74
CA TRP A 173 19.35 -11.86 -9.86
C TRP A 173 19.73 -12.16 -8.41
N GLU A 174 19.21 -11.40 -7.44
CA GLU A 174 19.48 -11.58 -6.02
C GLU A 174 18.30 -11.21 -5.10
N TRP A 175 18.40 -11.64 -3.85
CA TRP A 175 17.50 -11.23 -2.78
C TRP A 175 17.98 -9.93 -2.17
N GLN A 176 17.06 -9.06 -1.76
CA GLN A 176 17.41 -7.81 -1.11
C GLN A 176 18.06 -8.03 0.26
N ARG A 177 17.56 -9.02 1.01
CA ARG A 177 18.02 -9.31 2.36
C ARG A 177 18.82 -10.60 2.41
N ALA A 178 19.72 -10.66 3.39
CA ALA A 178 20.50 -11.85 3.65
C ALA A 178 19.58 -13.01 4.08
N ARG A 179 20.01 -14.24 3.77
CA ARG A 179 19.38 -15.45 4.29
C ARG A 179 19.82 -15.64 5.74
N VAL A 180 18.89 -15.50 6.68
CA VAL A 180 19.15 -15.60 8.12
C VAL A 180 18.05 -16.44 8.76
N PHE A 181 18.39 -17.29 9.73
CA PHE A 181 17.43 -18.18 10.42
C PHE A 181 16.54 -19.01 9.47
N GLN A 182 17.12 -19.50 8.37
CA GLN A 182 16.42 -20.28 7.32
C GLN A 182 15.27 -19.52 6.63
N THR A 183 15.26 -18.19 6.71
CA THR A 183 14.31 -17.33 6.00
C THR A 183 15.04 -16.26 5.19
N VAL A 184 14.29 -15.61 4.28
CA VAL A 184 14.67 -14.37 3.61
C VAL A 184 13.48 -13.41 3.68
N GLU A 185 13.71 -12.16 4.10
CA GLU A 185 12.61 -11.19 4.30
C GLU A 185 11.76 -11.03 3.03
N ASP A 186 12.41 -11.07 1.88
CA ASP A 186 11.83 -10.94 0.54
C ASP A 186 10.67 -11.93 0.25
N LEU A 187 10.56 -13.01 1.04
CA LEU A 187 9.46 -13.98 1.03
C LEU A 187 8.83 -14.21 2.42
N PHE A 188 9.39 -13.65 3.48
CA PHE A 188 8.98 -13.96 4.84
C PHE A 188 7.54 -13.52 5.11
N THR A 189 7.23 -12.23 4.93
CA THR A 189 5.87 -11.74 5.20
C THR A 189 4.86 -12.30 4.22
N GLN A 190 5.31 -12.63 3.00
CA GLN A 190 4.53 -13.34 2.01
C GLN A 190 3.98 -14.68 2.46
N SER A 191 4.71 -15.41 3.29
CA SER A 191 4.30 -16.73 3.80
C SER A 191 3.01 -16.70 4.64
N TYR A 192 2.60 -15.52 5.13
CA TYR A 192 1.35 -15.36 5.87
C TYR A 192 0.41 -14.29 5.29
N VAL A 193 0.92 -13.32 4.54
CA VAL A 193 0.07 -12.33 3.87
C VAL A 193 -0.80 -12.96 2.79
N LEU A 194 -0.21 -13.72 1.85
CA LEU A 194 -0.95 -14.31 0.73
C LEU A 194 -1.92 -15.42 1.16
N PRO A 195 -1.53 -16.40 2.00
CA PRO A 195 -2.44 -17.49 2.37
C PRO A 195 -3.45 -17.14 3.48
N TYR A 196 -3.24 -16.07 4.27
CA TYR A 196 -4.12 -15.75 5.41
C TYR A 196 -4.67 -14.33 5.37
N LEU A 197 -3.82 -13.29 5.46
CA LEU A 197 -4.30 -11.91 5.58
C LEU A 197 -5.17 -11.48 4.40
N VAL A 198 -4.72 -11.74 3.17
CA VAL A 198 -5.47 -11.42 1.95
C VAL A 198 -6.83 -12.14 1.93
N PRO A 199 -6.89 -13.48 2.09
CA PRO A 199 -8.18 -14.19 2.21
C PRO A 199 -9.07 -13.72 3.36
N MET A 200 -8.51 -13.34 4.50
CA MET A 200 -9.29 -12.82 5.64
C MET A 200 -9.98 -11.50 5.27
N LEU A 201 -9.27 -10.58 4.61
CA LEU A 201 -9.83 -9.32 4.12
C LEU A 201 -10.89 -9.55 3.03
N GLU A 202 -10.63 -10.48 2.10
CA GLU A 202 -11.58 -10.85 1.04
C GLU A 202 -12.85 -11.50 1.63
N ASN A 203 -12.70 -12.38 2.64
CA ASN A 203 -13.83 -12.99 3.36
C ASN A 203 -14.61 -11.95 4.19
N ALA A 204 -13.95 -10.88 4.65
CA ALA A 204 -14.63 -9.73 5.23
C ALA A 204 -15.36 -8.87 4.18
N GLY A 205 -15.16 -9.12 2.88
CA GLY A 205 -15.88 -8.49 1.77
C GLY A 205 -15.06 -7.52 0.92
N ALA A 206 -13.77 -7.33 1.23
CA ALA A 206 -12.90 -6.43 0.47
C ALA A 206 -12.53 -7.02 -0.90
N ASN A 207 -12.27 -6.15 -1.86
CA ASN A 207 -11.48 -6.47 -3.05
C ASN A 207 -10.02 -6.12 -2.73
N VAL A 208 -9.16 -7.13 -2.61
CA VAL A 208 -7.74 -6.92 -2.31
C VAL A 208 -6.92 -7.01 -3.58
N LEU A 209 -6.19 -5.94 -3.89
CA LEU A 209 -5.28 -5.86 -5.02
C LEU A 209 -3.85 -5.95 -4.51
N VAL A 210 -3.01 -6.71 -5.22
CA VAL A 210 -1.59 -6.88 -4.88
C VAL A 210 -0.71 -6.57 -6.10
N PRO A 211 0.46 -5.92 -5.91
CA PRO A 211 1.38 -5.57 -6.99
C PRO A 211 2.38 -6.68 -7.33
N ARG A 212 2.17 -7.90 -6.83
CA ARG A 212 2.99 -9.10 -7.08
C ARG A 212 2.06 -10.27 -7.44
N GLU A 213 2.56 -11.27 -8.15
CA GLU A 213 1.82 -12.51 -8.38
C GLU A 213 1.46 -13.16 -7.02
N ARG A 214 0.20 -13.53 -6.83
CA ARG A 214 -0.32 -14.09 -5.57
C ARG A 214 -0.50 -15.60 -5.59
N ASP A 215 -0.51 -16.22 -6.76
CA ASP A 215 -0.65 -17.66 -6.88
C ASP A 215 0.72 -18.33 -6.75
N THR A 216 0.86 -19.20 -5.76
CA THR A 216 2.09 -19.97 -5.54
C THR A 216 2.16 -21.22 -6.43
N GLN A 217 1.13 -21.48 -7.23
CA GLN A 217 1.14 -22.50 -8.26
C GLN A 217 2.14 -22.17 -9.38
N VAL A 218 3.10 -23.06 -9.59
CA VAL A 218 4.19 -22.87 -10.56
C VAL A 218 3.79 -23.15 -12.01
N ALA A 219 2.69 -23.86 -12.21
CA ALA A 219 2.08 -24.03 -13.53
C ALA A 219 1.24 -22.80 -13.90
N GLU A 220 1.22 -22.46 -15.19
CA GLU A 220 0.41 -21.40 -15.78
C GLU A 220 -0.20 -21.88 -17.10
N VAL A 221 -1.45 -21.50 -17.32
CA VAL A 221 -2.18 -21.67 -18.57
C VAL A 221 -2.76 -20.33 -18.96
N ILE A 222 -2.51 -19.90 -20.19
CA ILE A 222 -3.06 -18.67 -20.77
C ILE A 222 -3.98 -19.07 -21.91
N ILE A 223 -5.23 -18.64 -21.85
CA ILE A 223 -6.23 -18.85 -22.89
C ILE A 223 -6.66 -17.48 -23.41
N ASP A 224 -6.40 -17.22 -24.67
CA ASP A 224 -6.52 -15.92 -25.32
C ASP A 224 -7.44 -16.00 -26.55
N ASN A 225 -8.03 -14.88 -26.96
CA ASN A 225 -8.91 -14.84 -28.14
C ASN A 225 -8.18 -14.78 -29.48
N ASP A 226 -6.92 -14.35 -29.52
CA ASP A 226 -6.14 -14.27 -30.75
C ASP A 226 -5.50 -15.62 -31.08
N ASN A 227 -4.66 -16.13 -30.17
CA ASN A 227 -3.96 -17.41 -30.32
C ASN A 227 -3.52 -18.00 -28.98
N ASN A 228 -3.68 -19.32 -28.83
CA ASN A 228 -3.15 -20.07 -27.70
C ASN A 228 -1.82 -20.71 -28.04
N ARG A 229 -0.89 -20.69 -27.09
CA ARG A 229 0.42 -21.35 -27.21
C ARG A 229 0.39 -22.83 -26.83
N ASP A 230 -0.69 -23.27 -26.20
CA ASP A 230 -0.95 -24.65 -25.82
C ASP A 230 -2.25 -25.16 -26.47
N THR A 231 -2.74 -26.32 -26.03
CA THR A 231 -3.94 -26.95 -26.62
C THR A 231 -5.26 -26.44 -26.05
N SER A 232 -5.24 -25.39 -25.20
CA SER A 232 -6.43 -24.71 -24.67
C SER A 232 -7.26 -24.10 -25.79
N ILE A 233 -8.55 -23.91 -25.50
CA ILE A 233 -9.52 -23.48 -26.51
C ILE A 233 -10.23 -22.21 -26.02
N TYR A 234 -10.21 -21.19 -26.87
CA TYR A 234 -11.15 -20.09 -26.82
C TYR A 234 -12.27 -20.33 -27.83
N SER A 235 -13.52 -20.02 -27.48
CA SER A 235 -14.64 -20.10 -28.42
C SER A 235 -15.76 -19.11 -28.09
N GLU A 236 -16.49 -18.70 -29.12
CA GLU A 236 -17.62 -17.77 -29.03
C GLU A 236 -18.92 -18.47 -29.44
N ILE A 237 -19.96 -18.33 -28.62
CA ILE A 237 -21.31 -18.82 -28.93
C ILE A 237 -22.18 -17.60 -29.20
N ASN A 238 -22.58 -17.44 -30.45
CA ASN A 238 -23.40 -16.32 -30.92
C ASN A 238 -24.86 -16.75 -31.09
N THR A 239 -25.80 -15.97 -30.57
CA THR A 239 -27.23 -16.25 -30.66
C THR A 239 -28.06 -15.13 -31.30
N ASP A 240 -27.58 -13.89 -31.27
CA ASP A 240 -28.22 -12.73 -31.89
C ASP A 240 -27.17 -11.76 -32.46
N LYS A 241 -26.48 -11.01 -31.60
CA LYS A 241 -25.40 -10.10 -32.01
C LYS A 241 -24.04 -10.77 -31.87
N GLU A 242 -23.33 -11.00 -32.95
CA GLU A 242 -22.01 -11.63 -32.89
C GLU A 242 -21.03 -10.80 -32.05
N TRP A 243 -20.09 -11.49 -31.41
CA TRP A 243 -18.88 -10.86 -30.86
C TRP A 243 -18.09 -10.22 -31.99
N GLN A 244 -17.54 -9.04 -31.72
CA GLN A 244 -16.77 -8.24 -32.68
C GLN A 244 -15.39 -7.94 -32.13
N THR A 245 -14.41 -7.74 -33.03
CA THR A 245 -13.06 -7.32 -32.65
C THR A 245 -13.09 -5.86 -32.21
N GLY A 246 -12.59 -5.57 -31.02
CA GLY A 246 -12.38 -4.21 -30.53
C GLY A 246 -11.32 -3.45 -31.31
N SER A 247 -11.37 -2.11 -31.24
CA SER A 247 -10.49 -1.24 -32.03
C SER A 247 -9.17 -0.87 -31.34
N SER A 248 -9.05 -1.10 -30.03
CA SER A 248 -7.83 -0.87 -29.25
C SER A 248 -7.10 -2.19 -28.99
N PRO A 249 -5.79 -2.16 -28.64
CA PRO A 249 -5.06 -3.38 -28.33
C PRO A 249 -5.64 -4.13 -27.13
N GLY A 250 -5.63 -5.46 -27.21
CA GLY A 250 -5.87 -6.41 -26.11
C GLY A 250 -4.58 -7.11 -25.67
N PHE A 251 -4.75 -8.14 -24.86
CA PHE A 251 -3.63 -8.99 -24.45
C PHE A 251 -3.25 -9.96 -25.58
N ALA A 252 -1.96 -10.25 -25.71
CA ALA A 252 -1.50 -11.43 -26.44
C ALA A 252 -0.24 -12.02 -25.81
N HIS A 253 -0.15 -13.35 -25.84
CA HIS A 253 1.00 -14.10 -25.38
C HIS A 253 1.78 -14.65 -26.58
N PHE A 254 2.64 -13.83 -27.20
CA PHE A 254 3.39 -14.24 -28.39
C PHE A 254 4.78 -14.82 -28.11
N ARG A 255 5.33 -14.62 -26.91
CA ARG A 255 6.72 -14.96 -26.59
C ARG A 255 6.88 -15.62 -25.23
N ASN A 256 7.95 -16.40 -25.07
CA ASN A 256 8.30 -17.09 -23.81
C ASN A 256 8.78 -16.14 -22.73
N HIS A 257 9.44 -15.06 -23.13
CA HIS A 257 9.97 -14.05 -22.24
C HIS A 257 9.84 -12.69 -22.90
N TYR A 258 9.68 -11.66 -22.07
CA TYR A 258 9.53 -10.27 -22.46
C TYR A 258 10.78 -9.51 -22.02
N VAL A 259 11.24 -8.61 -22.89
CA VAL A 259 12.44 -7.81 -22.66
C VAL A 259 12.10 -6.34 -22.59
N ASP A 260 13.00 -5.55 -22.02
CA ASP A 260 12.90 -4.09 -21.94
C ASP A 260 11.52 -3.63 -21.44
N PHE A 261 10.76 -2.91 -22.26
CA PHE A 261 9.44 -2.37 -21.93
C PHE A 261 8.34 -2.97 -22.79
N GLU A 262 8.57 -4.17 -23.33
CA GLU A 262 7.54 -4.92 -24.03
C GLU A 262 6.35 -5.18 -23.10
N ASN A 263 5.14 -4.90 -23.59
CA ASN A 263 3.91 -4.98 -22.83
C ASN A 263 2.90 -5.89 -23.58
N PRO A 264 2.56 -7.07 -23.05
CA PRO A 264 1.68 -8.01 -23.74
C PRO A 264 0.25 -7.48 -23.94
N PHE A 265 -0.19 -6.51 -23.14
CA PHE A 265 -1.51 -5.85 -23.27
C PHE A 265 -1.54 -4.77 -24.38
N LYS A 266 -0.51 -4.73 -25.22
CA LYS A 266 -0.42 -3.85 -26.40
C LYS A 266 -0.26 -4.60 -27.72
N GLU A 267 -0.35 -5.92 -27.68
CA GLU A 267 0.05 -6.78 -28.81
C GLU A 267 -1.12 -7.53 -29.44
N GLY A 268 -2.20 -7.76 -28.69
CA GLY A 268 -3.36 -8.52 -29.14
C GLY A 268 -4.59 -7.70 -29.48
N THR A 269 -5.73 -8.37 -29.56
CA THR A 269 -7.06 -7.82 -29.73
C THR A 269 -7.98 -8.26 -28.60
N TYR A 270 -9.14 -7.64 -28.48
CA TYR A 270 -10.18 -8.10 -27.55
C TYR A 270 -11.51 -8.21 -28.30
N ARG A 271 -12.46 -8.90 -27.70
CA ARG A 271 -13.80 -9.15 -28.24
C ARG A 271 -14.82 -8.32 -27.48
N PHE A 272 -15.86 -7.83 -28.16
CA PHE A 272 -16.96 -7.12 -27.51
C PHE A 272 -18.32 -7.46 -28.10
N THR A 273 -19.36 -7.31 -27.29
CA THR A 273 -20.75 -7.37 -27.75
C THR A 273 -21.65 -6.51 -26.84
N GLN A 274 -22.91 -6.32 -27.23
CA GLN A 274 -23.87 -5.59 -26.41
C GLN A 274 -24.53 -6.52 -25.38
N THR A 275 -24.78 -5.98 -24.19
CA THR A 275 -25.47 -6.72 -23.13
C THR A 275 -26.95 -6.89 -23.41
N VAL A 276 -27.50 -8.01 -22.94
CA VAL A 276 -28.93 -8.32 -22.99
C VAL A 276 -29.48 -8.53 -21.57
N LYS A 277 -30.72 -8.10 -21.33
CA LYS A 277 -31.39 -8.29 -20.04
C LYS A 277 -32.19 -9.60 -19.99
N LYS A 278 -32.84 -9.95 -21.10
CA LYS A 278 -33.70 -11.12 -21.29
C LYS A 278 -33.45 -11.70 -22.69
N GLY A 279 -33.84 -12.96 -22.91
CA GLY A 279 -33.63 -13.66 -24.19
C GLY A 279 -32.35 -14.49 -24.20
N LYS A 280 -31.96 -14.90 -25.41
CA LYS A 280 -30.74 -15.67 -25.68
C LYS A 280 -29.51 -14.79 -25.40
N GLU A 281 -28.47 -15.41 -24.85
CA GLU A 281 -27.21 -14.75 -24.49
C GLU A 281 -26.08 -15.23 -25.39
N ASN A 282 -25.12 -14.36 -25.65
CA ASN A 282 -23.86 -14.73 -26.26
C ASN A 282 -22.86 -15.08 -25.16
N LEU A 283 -22.01 -16.07 -25.45
CA LEU A 283 -21.00 -16.56 -24.52
C LEU A 283 -19.61 -16.46 -25.16
N ALA A 284 -18.62 -16.17 -24.33
CA ALA A 284 -17.22 -16.44 -24.60
C ALA A 284 -16.75 -17.52 -23.61
N GLU A 285 -16.13 -18.59 -24.10
CA GLU A 285 -15.68 -19.73 -23.29
C GLU A 285 -14.17 -19.94 -23.43
N TRP A 286 -13.49 -20.10 -22.29
CA TRP A 286 -12.08 -20.47 -22.19
C TRP A 286 -11.96 -21.84 -21.53
N ILE A 287 -11.53 -22.85 -22.30
CA ILE A 287 -11.32 -24.23 -21.85
C ILE A 287 -9.81 -24.48 -21.71
N PRO A 288 -9.26 -24.48 -20.49
CA PRO A 288 -7.84 -24.73 -20.25
C PRO A 288 -7.42 -26.17 -20.53
N SER A 289 -6.19 -26.33 -21.00
CA SER A 289 -5.44 -27.58 -20.98
C SER A 289 -4.54 -27.61 -19.73
N ILE A 290 -5.09 -28.06 -18.60
CA ILE A 290 -4.40 -28.01 -17.31
C ILE A 290 -3.26 -29.04 -17.26
N PRO A 291 -2.02 -28.65 -16.92
CA PRO A 291 -0.89 -29.58 -16.94
C PRO A 291 -0.97 -30.64 -15.83
N GLU A 292 -1.43 -30.27 -14.64
CA GLU A 292 -1.54 -31.17 -13.48
C GLU A 292 -2.77 -30.86 -12.63
N THR A 293 -3.35 -31.88 -11.99
CA THR A 293 -4.49 -31.66 -11.08
C THR A 293 -4.04 -30.83 -9.89
N GLY A 294 -4.74 -29.74 -9.59
CA GLY A 294 -4.29 -28.82 -8.55
C GLY A 294 -5.24 -27.66 -8.31
N LYS A 295 -4.86 -26.80 -7.37
CA LYS A 295 -5.52 -25.53 -7.10
C LYS A 295 -4.76 -24.41 -7.81
N TYR A 296 -5.49 -23.58 -8.54
CA TYR A 296 -4.97 -22.52 -9.40
C TYR A 296 -5.77 -21.24 -9.16
N ALA A 297 -5.10 -20.09 -9.15
CA ALA A 297 -5.76 -18.81 -9.30
C ALA A 297 -6.35 -18.68 -10.70
N VAL A 298 -7.50 -18.03 -10.81
CA VAL A 298 -8.11 -17.65 -12.09
C VAL A 298 -8.14 -16.13 -12.16
N TYR A 299 -7.52 -15.60 -13.21
CA TYR A 299 -7.53 -14.20 -13.59
C TYR A 299 -8.24 -14.03 -14.93
N VAL A 300 -8.92 -12.90 -15.10
CA VAL A 300 -9.54 -12.49 -16.36
C VAL A 300 -8.98 -11.15 -16.82
N SER A 301 -8.84 -10.98 -18.12
CA SER A 301 -8.58 -9.69 -18.77
C SER A 301 -9.82 -9.26 -19.55
N TYR A 302 -9.96 -7.95 -19.72
CA TYR A 302 -10.96 -7.29 -20.54
C TYR A 302 -10.51 -5.85 -20.83
N GLN A 303 -11.18 -5.17 -21.75
CA GLN A 303 -10.96 -3.74 -21.98
C GLN A 303 -12.10 -2.88 -21.42
N THR A 304 -11.74 -1.80 -20.72
CA THR A 304 -12.70 -0.77 -20.30
C THR A 304 -12.89 0.21 -21.44
N VAL A 305 -14.10 0.24 -21.99
CA VAL A 305 -14.52 1.14 -23.06
C VAL A 305 -15.70 2.00 -22.63
N ASP A 306 -16.03 3.01 -23.42
CA ASP A 306 -17.23 3.81 -23.20
C ASP A 306 -18.48 2.93 -23.13
N ASN A 307 -19.37 3.24 -22.19
CA ASN A 307 -20.60 2.48 -21.95
C ASN A 307 -20.39 1.00 -21.55
N SER A 308 -19.21 0.66 -20.99
CA SER A 308 -18.96 -0.65 -20.39
C SER A 308 -20.01 -1.02 -19.33
N THR A 309 -20.28 -2.32 -19.21
CA THR A 309 -21.14 -2.86 -18.18
C THR A 309 -20.44 -2.88 -16.82
N ASP A 310 -21.23 -2.73 -15.75
CA ASP A 310 -20.75 -2.75 -14.37
C ASP A 310 -21.06 -4.07 -13.65
N ASP A 311 -21.57 -5.07 -14.38
CA ASP A 311 -22.00 -6.37 -13.85
C ASP A 311 -21.77 -7.54 -14.82
N ALA A 312 -20.66 -7.54 -15.56
CA ALA A 312 -20.27 -8.62 -16.47
C ALA A 312 -20.25 -9.98 -15.73
N LEU A 313 -21.00 -10.96 -16.24
CA LEU A 313 -21.24 -12.22 -15.56
C LEU A 313 -20.23 -13.28 -16.00
N TYR A 314 -19.28 -13.59 -15.12
CA TYR A 314 -18.34 -14.70 -15.27
C TYR A 314 -18.82 -15.93 -14.49
N THR A 315 -18.70 -17.10 -15.09
CA THR A 315 -18.96 -18.41 -14.49
C THR A 315 -17.73 -19.28 -14.62
N ILE A 316 -17.21 -19.73 -13.49
CA ILE A 316 -16.05 -20.64 -13.42
C ILE A 316 -16.59 -22.03 -13.07
N TYR A 317 -16.40 -22.97 -13.97
CA TYR A 317 -16.65 -24.39 -13.77
C TYR A 317 -15.33 -25.01 -13.30
N HIS A 318 -15.36 -25.66 -12.14
CA HIS A 318 -14.18 -26.23 -11.50
C HIS A 318 -14.57 -27.54 -10.79
N LYS A 319 -13.58 -28.31 -10.31
CA LYS A 319 -13.80 -29.61 -9.65
C LYS A 319 -14.76 -29.57 -8.46
N GLY A 320 -14.85 -28.40 -7.81
CA GLY A 320 -15.74 -28.14 -6.67
C GLY A 320 -17.15 -27.65 -7.04
N GLY A 321 -17.51 -27.61 -8.33
CA GLY A 321 -18.80 -27.11 -8.81
C GLY A 321 -18.69 -25.82 -9.61
N ILE A 322 -19.60 -24.88 -9.35
CA ILE A 322 -19.75 -23.65 -10.14
C ILE A 322 -19.62 -22.42 -9.23
N SER A 323 -18.71 -21.52 -9.59
CA SER A 323 -18.56 -20.22 -8.95
C SER A 323 -18.90 -19.09 -9.92
N ARG A 324 -19.80 -18.18 -9.53
CA ARG A 324 -20.24 -17.05 -10.36
C ARG A 324 -19.77 -15.72 -9.80
N PHE A 325 -19.43 -14.80 -10.69
CA PHE A 325 -18.92 -13.47 -10.38
C PHE A 325 -19.60 -12.40 -11.24
N LYS A 326 -19.83 -11.23 -10.63
CA LYS A 326 -20.01 -9.98 -11.38
C LYS A 326 -18.70 -9.22 -11.36
N VAL A 327 -18.23 -8.82 -12.53
CA VAL A 327 -17.04 -7.97 -12.71
C VAL A 327 -17.48 -6.62 -13.26
N ASN A 328 -17.00 -5.55 -12.65
CA ASN A 328 -17.29 -4.19 -13.06
C ASN A 328 -16.30 -3.74 -14.14
N GLN A 329 -16.69 -3.85 -15.42
CA GLN A 329 -15.81 -3.51 -16.54
C GLN A 329 -15.68 -2.01 -16.80
N THR A 330 -16.32 -1.14 -16.01
CA THR A 330 -16.06 0.31 -16.05
C THR A 330 -14.74 0.71 -15.37
N MET A 331 -14.00 -0.25 -14.83
CA MET A 331 -12.73 -0.08 -14.13
C MET A 331 -11.86 -1.33 -14.37
N GLY A 332 -10.55 -1.24 -14.12
CA GLY A 332 -9.65 -2.40 -14.15
C GLY A 332 -9.39 -3.03 -15.52
N GLY A 333 -9.74 -2.38 -16.63
CA GLY A 333 -9.44 -2.88 -17.97
C GLY A 333 -7.96 -2.84 -18.33
N GLY A 334 -7.51 -3.75 -19.19
CA GLY A 334 -6.13 -3.81 -19.70
C GLY A 334 -5.12 -4.37 -18.69
N THR A 335 -5.56 -5.19 -17.75
CA THR A 335 -4.70 -5.88 -16.77
C THR A 335 -5.37 -7.17 -16.27
N TRP A 336 -4.68 -7.93 -15.42
CA TRP A 336 -5.21 -9.16 -14.82
C TRP A 336 -6.11 -8.89 -13.61
N ILE A 337 -7.38 -9.30 -13.68
CA ILE A 337 -8.34 -9.22 -12.57
C ILE A 337 -8.53 -10.60 -11.94
N TYR A 338 -8.15 -10.73 -10.67
CA TYR A 338 -8.28 -11.97 -9.90
C TYR A 338 -9.73 -12.29 -9.51
N LEU A 339 -10.17 -13.54 -9.71
CA LEU A 339 -11.51 -14.01 -9.33
C LEU A 339 -11.51 -15.04 -8.19
N GLY A 340 -10.38 -15.67 -7.89
CA GLY A 340 -10.33 -16.70 -6.85
C GLY A 340 -9.33 -17.80 -7.17
N HIS A 341 -9.16 -18.72 -6.21
CA HIS A 341 -8.48 -19.99 -6.44
C HIS A 341 -9.49 -21.14 -6.57
N PHE A 342 -9.31 -22.00 -7.56
CA PHE A 342 -10.20 -23.11 -7.87
C PHE A 342 -9.41 -24.37 -8.19
N SER A 343 -9.99 -25.53 -7.91
CA SER A 343 -9.38 -26.82 -8.23
C SER A 343 -9.78 -27.28 -9.62
N PHE A 344 -8.81 -27.69 -10.44
CA PHE A 344 -9.02 -28.26 -11.75
C PHE A 344 -8.39 -29.65 -11.84
N ASP A 345 -8.97 -30.52 -12.65
CA ASP A 345 -8.36 -31.80 -13.01
C ASP A 345 -7.39 -31.59 -14.19
N LYS A 346 -6.35 -32.42 -14.25
CA LYS A 346 -5.39 -32.47 -15.36
C LYS A 346 -6.09 -32.70 -16.70
N GLY A 347 -5.52 -32.11 -17.74
CA GLY A 347 -5.93 -32.24 -19.13
C GLY A 347 -6.88 -31.15 -19.57
N LYS A 348 -7.36 -31.30 -20.81
CA LYS A 348 -8.36 -30.42 -21.39
C LYS A 348 -9.75 -31.00 -21.13
N ASN A 349 -10.46 -30.42 -20.17
CA ASN A 349 -11.78 -30.90 -19.78
C ASN A 349 -12.84 -29.79 -19.95
N PRO A 350 -13.86 -29.97 -20.82
CA PRO A 350 -14.96 -29.01 -20.95
C PRO A 350 -15.72 -28.73 -19.65
N SER A 351 -15.64 -29.60 -18.63
CA SER A 351 -16.22 -29.36 -17.30
C SER A 351 -15.38 -28.46 -16.40
N GLY A 352 -14.14 -28.14 -16.80
CA GLY A 352 -13.28 -27.16 -16.15
C GLY A 352 -13.03 -26.00 -17.09
N LYS A 353 -13.84 -24.94 -17.03
CA LYS A 353 -13.81 -23.82 -17.97
C LYS A 353 -14.24 -22.50 -17.34
N VAL A 354 -13.87 -21.39 -17.97
CA VAL A 354 -14.37 -20.05 -17.64
C VAL A 354 -15.33 -19.62 -18.74
N VAL A 355 -16.45 -19.01 -18.38
CA VAL A 355 -17.47 -18.53 -19.33
C VAL A 355 -17.86 -17.11 -18.97
N LEU A 356 -17.86 -16.21 -19.96
CA LEU A 356 -18.41 -14.86 -19.86
C LEU A 356 -19.72 -14.79 -20.64
N SER A 357 -20.77 -14.30 -20.00
CA SER A 357 -22.08 -14.08 -20.61
C SER A 357 -22.33 -12.58 -20.84
N ASN A 358 -22.93 -12.23 -21.97
CA ASN A 358 -23.41 -10.86 -22.19
C ASN A 358 -24.72 -10.52 -21.44
N ARG A 359 -25.21 -11.42 -20.58
CA ARG A 359 -26.34 -11.14 -19.69
C ARG A 359 -25.97 -10.10 -18.64
N SER A 360 -26.79 -9.06 -18.52
CA SER A 360 -26.63 -7.98 -17.54
C SER A 360 -27.98 -7.54 -16.97
N SER A 361 -27.96 -6.83 -15.83
CA SER A 361 -29.15 -6.13 -15.34
C SER A 361 -29.66 -5.03 -16.27
N LYS A 362 -28.80 -4.51 -17.18
CA LYS A 362 -29.10 -3.46 -18.16
C LYS A 362 -28.77 -3.94 -19.57
N SER A 363 -29.68 -3.77 -20.52
CA SER A 363 -29.43 -4.02 -21.95
C SER A 363 -28.72 -2.85 -22.61
N GLY A 364 -27.95 -3.12 -23.68
CA GLY A 364 -27.32 -2.09 -24.52
C GLY A 364 -26.05 -1.46 -23.91
N ARG A 365 -25.52 -2.02 -22.82
CA ARG A 365 -24.14 -1.74 -22.36
C ARG A 365 -23.16 -2.57 -23.18
N ILE A 366 -21.87 -2.27 -23.07
CA ILE A 366 -20.81 -3.06 -23.71
C ILE A 366 -20.23 -4.06 -22.70
N VAL A 367 -20.10 -5.32 -23.11
CA VAL A 367 -19.28 -6.32 -22.41
C VAL A 367 -18.09 -6.65 -23.30
N THR A 368 -16.91 -6.75 -22.70
CA THR A 368 -15.67 -7.09 -23.40
C THR A 368 -15.05 -8.38 -22.84
N ALA A 369 -14.36 -9.12 -23.69
CA ALA A 369 -13.68 -10.37 -23.40
C ALA A 369 -12.28 -10.33 -24.02
N ASP A 370 -11.27 -10.85 -23.34
CA ASP A 370 -9.89 -10.86 -23.83
C ASP A 370 -9.27 -12.22 -23.47
N ALA A 371 -8.41 -12.26 -22.45
CA ALA A 371 -7.74 -13.47 -22.01
C ALA A 371 -8.19 -13.98 -20.62
N VAL A 372 -7.91 -15.25 -20.36
CA VAL A 372 -7.97 -15.90 -19.04
C VAL A 372 -6.60 -16.47 -18.70
N LYS A 373 -6.12 -16.20 -17.48
CA LYS A 373 -4.90 -16.78 -16.93
C LYS A 373 -5.25 -17.68 -15.76
N ILE A 374 -4.77 -18.93 -15.78
CA ILE A 374 -4.97 -19.93 -14.73
C ILE A 374 -3.62 -20.38 -14.19
N GLY A 375 -3.32 -20.11 -12.92
CA GLY A 375 -2.02 -20.40 -12.31
C GLY A 375 -1.11 -19.18 -12.14
N GLY A 376 0.01 -19.36 -11.43
CA GLY A 376 0.99 -18.30 -11.13
C GLY A 376 2.19 -18.27 -12.09
N GLY A 377 2.67 -19.45 -12.49
CA GLY A 377 3.74 -19.58 -13.48
C GLY A 377 5.14 -19.18 -12.99
N TYR A 378 6.08 -19.17 -13.93
CA TYR A 378 7.45 -18.70 -13.73
C TYR A 378 7.61 -17.25 -14.22
N GLY A 379 8.62 -16.58 -13.65
CA GLY A 379 9.05 -15.27 -14.12
C GLY A 379 9.45 -15.30 -15.58
N ASN A 380 8.84 -14.43 -16.38
CA ASN A 380 9.07 -14.34 -17.83
C ASN A 380 9.57 -12.97 -18.27
N ILE A 381 9.89 -12.07 -17.33
CA ILE A 381 10.56 -10.81 -17.63
C ILE A 381 12.06 -11.05 -17.60
N ALA A 382 12.72 -10.93 -18.75
CA ALA A 382 14.16 -11.09 -18.87
C ALA A 382 14.87 -9.75 -18.70
N ARG A 383 15.95 -9.76 -17.94
CA ARG A 383 16.73 -8.56 -17.58
C ARG A 383 18.18 -8.70 -18.01
N ARG A 384 18.80 -7.55 -18.25
CA ARG A 384 20.23 -7.40 -18.50
C ARG A 384 20.67 -6.04 -17.97
N VAL A 385 21.99 -5.82 -17.90
CA VAL A 385 22.54 -4.48 -17.71
C VAL A 385 22.12 -3.58 -18.86
N SER A 386 21.69 -2.36 -18.55
CA SER A 386 21.26 -1.38 -19.56
C SER A 386 22.35 -1.13 -20.62
N PRO A 387 22.01 -1.01 -21.92
CA PRO A 387 22.98 -0.75 -22.99
C PRO A 387 23.82 0.51 -22.80
N CYS A 388 23.30 1.53 -22.11
CA CYS A 388 24.09 2.73 -21.82
C CYS A 388 25.24 2.45 -20.82
N GLY A 389 25.21 1.30 -20.14
CA GLY A 389 26.18 0.89 -19.13
C GLY A 389 26.12 1.74 -17.86
N ILE A 390 25.12 2.61 -17.70
CA ILE A 390 24.96 3.46 -16.53
C ILE A 390 24.09 2.73 -15.52
N VAL A 391 24.63 2.50 -14.34
CA VAL A 391 23.94 1.95 -13.17
C VAL A 391 23.98 2.96 -12.04
N THR A 392 23.01 2.89 -11.13
CA THR A 392 22.95 3.81 -9.98
C THR A 392 22.98 3.05 -8.66
N GLU A 393 23.49 3.70 -7.61
CA GLU A 393 23.48 3.11 -6.28
C GLU A 393 22.07 2.94 -5.72
N ASN A 394 21.85 1.82 -5.03
CA ASN A 394 20.59 1.50 -4.35
C ASN A 394 20.40 2.47 -3.18
N ARG A 395 19.16 2.94 -3.01
CA ARG A 395 18.83 3.97 -2.02
C ARG A 395 17.70 3.51 -1.13
N LYS A 396 17.75 3.92 0.13
CA LYS A 396 16.64 3.70 1.04
C LYS A 396 15.44 4.53 0.59
N SER A 397 14.25 3.95 0.75
CA SER A 397 12.96 4.58 0.46
C SER A 397 12.76 5.94 1.16
N SER A 398 13.44 6.17 2.29
CA SER A 398 13.42 7.42 3.05
C SER A 398 14.26 8.55 2.46
N ASP A 399 15.23 8.26 1.58
CA ASP A 399 16.31 9.18 1.21
C ASP A 399 15.89 10.06 0.01
N ALA A 400 14.89 10.91 0.23
CA ALA A 400 14.27 11.72 -0.83
C ALA A 400 15.22 12.71 -1.54
N ASN A 401 16.30 13.13 -0.88
CA ASN A 401 17.15 14.26 -1.30
C ASN A 401 18.63 13.89 -1.56
N ALA A 402 19.02 12.62 -1.48
CA ALA A 402 20.41 12.23 -1.72
C ALA A 402 20.73 12.29 -3.23
N PRO A 403 21.87 12.88 -3.66
CA PRO A 403 22.22 12.96 -5.08
C PRO A 403 22.44 11.58 -5.70
N ALA A 404 21.94 11.36 -6.92
CA ALA A 404 22.16 10.14 -7.73
C ALA A 404 23.66 9.86 -7.90
N VAL A 405 24.14 8.75 -7.33
CA VAL A 405 25.50 8.25 -7.60
C VAL A 405 25.37 7.23 -8.72
N SER A 406 25.96 7.55 -9.87
CA SER A 406 25.97 6.70 -11.05
C SER A 406 27.37 6.18 -11.34
N THR A 407 27.46 4.93 -11.78
CA THR A 407 28.70 4.30 -12.22
C THR A 407 28.53 3.84 -13.65
N LYS A 408 29.57 4.02 -14.48
CA LYS A 408 29.61 3.46 -15.83
C LYS A 408 30.31 2.10 -15.78
N LEU A 409 29.58 1.04 -16.09
CA LEU A 409 30.11 -0.31 -16.22
C LEU A 409 30.84 -0.48 -17.56
N PRO A 410 31.73 -1.49 -17.67
CA PRO A 410 32.33 -1.86 -18.95
C PRO A 410 31.27 -2.13 -20.02
N GLN A 411 31.56 -1.74 -21.26
CA GLN A 411 30.70 -1.97 -22.41
C GLN A 411 30.81 -3.45 -22.82
N ILE A 412 29.99 -4.28 -22.16
CA ILE A 412 29.83 -5.70 -22.44
C ILE A 412 28.41 -5.89 -22.99
N ASP A 413 28.24 -6.77 -23.97
CA ASP A 413 26.92 -7.17 -24.45
C ASP A 413 26.33 -8.22 -23.49
N TYR A 414 25.68 -7.74 -22.43
CA TYR A 414 25.05 -8.60 -21.44
C TYR A 414 23.81 -9.28 -22.04
N SER A 415 23.74 -10.61 -21.93
CA SER A 415 22.59 -11.40 -22.36
C SER A 415 21.37 -11.15 -21.48
N TYR A 416 20.18 -11.29 -22.05
CA TYR A 416 18.93 -11.26 -21.29
C TYR A 416 18.75 -12.55 -20.50
N GLU A 417 18.39 -12.40 -19.22
CA GLU A 417 18.18 -13.51 -18.30
C GLU A 417 16.88 -13.33 -17.53
N THR A 418 16.00 -14.33 -17.57
CA THR A 418 14.87 -14.43 -16.64
C THR A 418 15.37 -14.80 -15.25
N SER A 419 14.57 -14.54 -14.21
CA SER A 419 14.94 -14.89 -12.83
C SER A 419 15.19 -16.39 -12.62
N GLY A 420 14.50 -17.25 -13.36
CA GLY A 420 14.50 -18.70 -13.13
C GLY A 420 13.68 -19.14 -11.91
N TYR A 421 12.92 -18.21 -11.29
CA TYR A 421 12.10 -18.49 -10.13
C TYR A 421 10.60 -18.42 -10.47
N PRO A 422 9.73 -19.07 -9.65
CA PRO A 422 8.30 -18.84 -9.71
C PRO A 422 7.97 -17.36 -9.56
N ARG A 423 6.99 -16.87 -10.34
CA ARG A 423 6.68 -15.44 -10.47
C ARG A 423 6.29 -14.79 -9.15
N PHE A 424 5.61 -15.53 -8.27
CA PHE A 424 5.19 -15.05 -6.94
C PHE A 424 6.38 -14.69 -6.03
N THR A 425 7.60 -15.10 -6.37
CA THR A 425 8.81 -14.76 -5.62
C THR A 425 9.48 -13.48 -6.08
N GLU A 426 9.16 -13.01 -7.30
CA GLU A 426 9.79 -11.86 -7.91
C GLU A 426 9.31 -10.55 -7.27
N ALA A 427 10.12 -9.51 -7.40
CA ALA A 427 9.76 -8.15 -7.04
C ALA A 427 8.58 -7.62 -7.87
N ALA A 428 7.93 -6.58 -7.35
CA ALA A 428 6.66 -6.07 -7.88
C ALA A 428 6.76 -5.57 -9.32
N ARG A 429 7.89 -4.98 -9.70
CA ARG A 429 8.06 -4.40 -11.04
C ARG A 429 7.86 -5.40 -12.18
N TYR A 430 8.28 -6.65 -11.99
CA TYR A 430 8.21 -7.68 -13.04
C TYR A 430 6.77 -8.17 -13.24
N TRP A 431 6.04 -8.36 -12.13
CA TRP A 431 4.61 -8.62 -12.18
C TRP A 431 3.86 -7.48 -12.86
N MET A 432 4.18 -6.23 -12.54
CA MET A 432 3.54 -5.07 -13.16
C MET A 432 3.75 -5.03 -14.68
N GLN A 433 4.96 -5.32 -15.17
CA GLN A 433 5.20 -5.43 -16.61
C GLN A 433 4.35 -6.55 -17.24
N TRP A 434 4.36 -7.75 -16.63
CA TRP A 434 3.56 -8.87 -17.11
C TRP A 434 2.05 -8.61 -17.06
N ALA A 435 1.60 -7.83 -16.07
CA ALA A 435 0.21 -7.41 -15.90
C ALA A 435 -0.17 -6.18 -16.74
N GLY A 436 0.69 -5.75 -17.66
CA GLY A 436 0.40 -4.68 -18.61
C GLY A 436 0.40 -3.27 -18.05
N ILE A 437 0.88 -3.08 -16.82
CA ILE A 437 1.00 -1.77 -16.20
C ILE A 437 2.03 -0.94 -17.00
N PRO A 438 1.80 0.37 -17.24
CA PRO A 438 2.75 1.19 -18.00
C PRO A 438 4.15 1.26 -17.36
N ASP A 439 5.19 1.32 -18.19
CA ASP A 439 6.60 1.41 -17.77
C ASP A 439 6.89 2.64 -16.91
N SER A 440 6.18 3.75 -17.15
CA SER A 440 6.21 4.95 -16.29
C SER A 440 5.79 4.71 -14.83
N ILE A 441 5.15 3.58 -14.52
CA ILE A 441 4.74 3.20 -13.17
C ILE A 441 5.74 2.24 -12.53
N TYR A 442 6.21 1.23 -13.26
CA TYR A 442 7.06 0.18 -12.71
C TYR A 442 8.57 0.39 -12.94
N SER A 443 8.97 1.40 -13.69
CA SER A 443 10.34 1.61 -14.12
C SER A 443 10.72 3.09 -14.22
N GLU A 444 10.61 3.85 -13.13
CA GLU A 444 11.01 5.27 -13.04
C GLU A 444 12.48 5.48 -13.47
N SER A 445 13.34 4.50 -13.22
CA SER A 445 14.75 4.51 -13.63
C SER A 445 14.99 4.21 -15.12
N HIS A 446 13.93 3.89 -15.88
CA HIS A 446 14.02 3.35 -17.24
C HIS A 446 14.98 2.15 -17.35
N GLY A 447 14.81 1.18 -16.44
CA GLY A 447 15.52 -0.10 -16.48
C GLY A 447 16.97 -0.05 -15.98
N GLN A 448 17.39 1.03 -15.33
CA GLN A 448 18.75 1.20 -14.80
C GLN A 448 18.91 0.71 -13.35
N ASN A 449 17.83 0.68 -12.57
CA ASN A 449 17.86 0.32 -11.16
C ASN A 449 16.56 -0.38 -10.73
N ASP A 450 16.55 -1.70 -10.91
CA ASP A 450 15.41 -2.55 -10.57
C ASP A 450 15.09 -2.54 -9.07
N TYR A 451 16.09 -2.38 -8.18
CA TYR A 451 15.88 -2.26 -6.73
C TYR A 451 15.01 -1.04 -6.39
N THR A 452 15.36 0.11 -6.96
CA THR A 452 14.67 1.37 -6.70
C THR A 452 13.31 1.38 -7.37
N ASP A 453 13.23 0.84 -8.58
CA ASP A 453 11.97 0.68 -9.31
C ASP A 453 10.99 -0.23 -8.57
N ASP A 454 11.45 -1.31 -7.93
CA ASP A 454 10.60 -2.22 -7.17
C ASP A 454 9.82 -1.50 -6.06
N TYR A 455 10.47 -0.90 -5.07
CA TYR A 455 9.74 -0.28 -3.96
C TYR A 455 8.98 0.99 -4.38
N LYS A 456 9.50 1.76 -5.35
CA LYS A 456 8.81 2.96 -5.83
C LYS A 456 7.53 2.63 -6.59
N SER A 457 7.57 1.58 -7.41
CA SER A 457 6.45 1.20 -8.27
C SER A 457 5.17 0.98 -7.50
N ARG A 458 5.22 0.46 -6.27
CA ARG A 458 4.04 0.13 -5.46
C ARG A 458 3.20 1.36 -5.14
N GLY A 459 3.85 2.46 -4.76
CA GLY A 459 3.17 3.73 -4.48
C GLY A 459 2.55 4.34 -5.75
N LEU A 460 3.26 4.29 -6.87
CA LEU A 460 2.78 4.76 -8.17
C LEU A 460 1.62 3.89 -8.69
N TRP A 461 1.71 2.58 -8.49
CA TRP A 461 0.70 1.61 -8.86
C TRP A 461 -0.62 1.85 -8.12
N VAL A 462 -0.58 2.17 -6.82
CA VAL A 462 -1.80 2.58 -6.09
C VAL A 462 -2.47 3.79 -6.75
N ASN A 463 -1.68 4.80 -7.15
CA ASN A 463 -2.21 5.97 -7.84
C ASN A 463 -2.75 5.61 -9.23
N TYR A 464 -2.09 4.71 -9.96
CA TYR A 464 -2.55 4.22 -11.25
C TYR A 464 -3.84 3.40 -11.13
N LEU A 465 -4.00 2.56 -10.10
CA LEU A 465 -5.28 1.90 -9.81
C LEU A 465 -6.39 2.95 -9.59
N ALA A 466 -6.09 3.97 -8.78
CA ALA A 466 -7.04 4.99 -8.35
C ALA A 466 -7.37 6.05 -9.41
N GLY A 467 -6.50 6.26 -10.40
CA GLY A 467 -6.65 7.35 -11.37
C GLY A 467 -7.98 7.29 -12.12
N GLY A 468 -8.69 8.42 -12.15
CA GLY A 468 -10.01 8.58 -12.75
C GLY A 468 -11.17 8.19 -11.81
N SER A 469 -10.88 7.56 -10.66
CA SER A 469 -11.88 7.27 -9.63
C SER A 469 -12.09 8.45 -8.67
N ALA A 470 -13.04 8.31 -7.74
CA ALA A 470 -13.27 9.30 -6.69
C ALA A 470 -12.07 9.50 -5.73
N ALA A 471 -11.15 8.54 -5.64
CA ALA A 471 -9.94 8.64 -4.82
C ALA A 471 -8.85 9.52 -5.46
N ALA A 472 -8.76 9.53 -6.79
CA ALA A 472 -7.79 10.32 -7.56
C ALA A 472 -8.41 10.82 -8.89
N PRO A 473 -9.40 11.74 -8.84
CA PRO A 473 -10.23 12.11 -9.98
C PRO A 473 -9.49 12.86 -11.09
N ASN A 474 -8.37 13.50 -10.76
CA ASN A 474 -7.57 14.29 -11.72
C ASN A 474 -6.45 13.48 -12.38
N ASP A 475 -6.24 12.23 -11.95
CA ASP A 475 -5.21 11.35 -12.51
C ASP A 475 -5.84 10.44 -13.58
N LYS A 476 -5.00 9.88 -14.45
CA LYS A 476 -5.41 8.81 -15.38
C LYS A 476 -5.02 7.45 -14.80
N GLY A 477 -5.89 6.46 -14.94
CA GLY A 477 -5.68 5.16 -14.32
C GLY A 477 -6.79 4.16 -14.61
N LEU A 478 -6.91 3.17 -13.73
CA LEU A 478 -7.86 2.06 -13.87
C LEU A 478 -9.24 2.33 -13.28
N ASN A 479 -9.52 3.54 -12.78
CA ASN A 479 -10.81 3.93 -12.20
C ASN A 479 -11.27 3.09 -10.99
N ILE A 480 -10.34 2.44 -10.28
CA ILE A 480 -10.66 1.63 -9.09
C ILE A 480 -10.62 2.54 -7.84
N PRO A 481 -11.72 2.75 -7.11
CA PRO A 481 -11.75 3.66 -5.97
C PRO A 481 -11.08 3.05 -4.72
N VAL A 482 -9.74 2.96 -4.73
CA VAL A 482 -8.94 2.43 -3.62
C VAL A 482 -9.24 3.20 -2.33
N ASP A 483 -9.68 2.50 -1.28
CA ASP A 483 -10.04 3.10 0.01
C ASP A 483 -8.81 3.30 0.91
N MET A 484 -7.83 2.39 0.82
CA MET A 484 -6.58 2.45 1.58
C MET A 484 -5.49 1.59 0.94
N ALA A 485 -4.24 1.89 1.29
CA ALA A 485 -3.10 1.04 0.97
C ALA A 485 -2.34 0.60 2.22
N PHE A 486 -1.78 -0.61 2.19
CA PHE A 486 -1.10 -1.20 3.33
C PHE A 486 0.11 -2.04 2.90
N ALA A 487 1.30 -1.62 3.33
CA ALA A 487 2.53 -2.39 3.19
C ALA A 487 2.81 -3.20 4.45
N PHE A 488 3.01 -4.51 4.32
CA PHE A 488 3.28 -5.43 5.43
C PHE A 488 4.69 -6.01 5.31
N HIS A 489 5.61 -5.53 6.15
CA HIS A 489 7.05 -5.84 6.13
C HIS A 489 7.56 -6.34 7.49
N SER A 490 8.84 -6.72 7.50
CA SER A 490 9.62 -6.93 8.71
C SER A 490 10.93 -6.15 8.67
N ASP A 491 11.35 -5.62 9.83
CA ASP A 491 12.53 -4.76 9.95
C ASP A 491 13.82 -5.58 10.03
N ALA A 492 14.98 -4.93 9.93
CA ALA A 492 16.31 -5.53 10.00
C ALA A 492 17.08 -5.14 11.28
N GLY A 493 16.40 -4.72 12.35
CA GLY A 493 17.04 -4.35 13.62
C GLY A 493 17.67 -5.55 14.34
N THR A 494 18.75 -5.36 15.10
CA THR A 494 19.37 -6.43 15.90
C THR A 494 19.64 -5.95 17.31
N THR A 495 19.59 -6.87 18.27
CA THR A 495 20.03 -6.62 19.66
C THR A 495 21.14 -7.60 20.04
N PRO A 496 22.08 -7.20 20.90
CA PRO A 496 23.13 -8.10 21.38
C PRO A 496 22.61 -9.14 22.40
N ASN A 497 21.37 -8.97 22.87
CA ASN A 497 20.69 -9.83 23.84
C ASN A 497 19.34 -10.31 23.27
N ASP A 498 18.57 -11.05 24.09
CA ASP A 498 17.26 -11.60 23.73
C ASP A 498 16.09 -10.60 23.83
N SER A 499 16.36 -9.29 23.74
CA SER A 499 15.29 -8.29 23.74
C SER A 499 14.54 -8.23 22.42
N ILE A 500 13.25 -7.92 22.50
CA ILE A 500 12.37 -7.80 21.33
C ILE A 500 12.54 -6.42 20.68
N ILE A 501 12.83 -6.40 19.37
CA ILE A 501 12.77 -5.18 18.57
C ILE A 501 11.30 -4.74 18.43
N GLY A 502 10.44 -5.66 18.01
CA GLY A 502 8.99 -5.47 17.96
C GLY A 502 8.50 -4.61 16.80
N THR A 503 7.33 -3.99 16.98
CA THR A 503 6.51 -3.50 15.86
C THR A 503 6.63 -1.99 15.66
N LEU A 504 6.97 -1.55 14.45
CA LEU A 504 7.04 -0.15 14.02
C LEU A 504 5.95 0.17 12.99
N GLY A 505 5.27 1.31 13.15
CA GLY A 505 4.41 1.88 12.13
C GLY A 505 5.09 3.03 11.38
N ILE A 506 4.83 3.19 10.09
CA ILE A 506 5.33 4.30 9.28
C ILE A 506 4.18 4.90 8.47
N PHE A 507 4.09 6.22 8.45
CA PHE A 507 3.12 6.98 7.66
C PHE A 507 3.74 8.30 7.20
N GLN A 508 2.99 9.07 6.42
CA GLN A 508 3.43 10.39 5.97
C GLN A 508 2.25 11.36 5.84
N THR A 509 2.33 12.52 6.50
CA THR A 509 1.23 13.51 6.52
C THR A 509 1.45 14.77 5.70
N ALA A 510 2.67 15.10 5.26
CA ALA A 510 2.96 16.39 4.62
C ALA A 510 2.87 16.40 3.08
N ALA A 511 2.78 15.26 2.41
CA ALA A 511 2.67 15.21 0.95
C ALA A 511 1.36 15.86 0.46
N ASN A 512 1.36 16.46 -0.73
CA ASN A 512 0.19 17.12 -1.33
C ASN A 512 -0.49 18.10 -0.36
N ASP A 513 0.30 18.98 0.27
CA ASP A 513 -0.15 19.97 1.26
C ASP A 513 -0.90 19.37 2.46
N GLY A 514 -0.69 18.07 2.72
CA GLY A 514 -1.29 17.32 3.82
C GLY A 514 -2.77 17.00 3.63
N ILE A 515 -3.27 17.01 2.39
CA ILE A 515 -4.66 16.71 2.05
C ILE A 515 -4.76 15.66 0.94
N PHE A 516 -5.87 14.92 0.94
CA PHE A 516 -6.29 14.04 -0.16
C PHE A 516 -7.22 14.79 -1.12
N ALA A 517 -7.48 14.19 -2.30
CA ALA A 517 -8.28 14.82 -3.35
C ALA A 517 -9.71 15.20 -2.91
N ASN A 518 -10.29 14.48 -1.94
CA ASN A 518 -11.61 14.79 -1.39
C ASN A 518 -11.59 15.85 -0.26
N GLY A 519 -10.43 16.44 0.04
CA GLY A 519 -10.22 17.40 1.12
C GLY A 519 -9.97 16.79 2.50
N ALA A 520 -10.00 15.46 2.64
CA ALA A 520 -9.65 14.82 3.90
C ALA A 520 -8.17 15.04 4.24
N SER A 521 -7.86 15.19 5.52
CA SER A 521 -6.47 15.34 5.97
C SER A 521 -5.70 14.03 5.83
N ARG A 522 -4.42 14.11 5.43
CA ARG A 522 -3.49 12.96 5.45
C ARG A 522 -3.18 12.43 6.85
N TYR A 523 -3.63 13.11 7.91
CA TYR A 523 -3.67 12.52 9.25
C TYR A 523 -4.54 11.25 9.33
N ALA A 524 -5.43 11.00 8.36
CA ALA A 524 -6.08 9.70 8.23
C ALA A 524 -5.08 8.54 8.07
N SER A 525 -3.91 8.76 7.45
CA SER A 525 -2.83 7.76 7.39
C SER A 525 -2.22 7.49 8.77
N ARG A 526 -2.07 8.52 9.61
CA ARG A 526 -1.63 8.34 11.01
C ARG A 526 -2.66 7.57 11.81
N ASP A 527 -3.94 7.94 11.71
CA ASP A 527 -5.02 7.27 12.42
C ASP A 527 -5.09 5.78 12.03
N LEU A 528 -4.93 5.49 10.73
CA LEU A 528 -4.82 4.12 10.21
C LEU A 528 -3.64 3.37 10.87
N THR A 529 -2.45 3.97 10.89
CA THR A 529 -1.26 3.38 11.54
C THR A 529 -1.49 3.11 13.03
N ASP A 530 -2.02 4.07 13.78
CA ASP A 530 -2.26 3.90 15.23
C ASP A 530 -3.24 2.75 15.48
N LEU A 531 -4.38 2.74 14.77
CA LEU A 531 -5.40 1.72 14.93
C LEU A 531 -4.83 0.33 14.66
N ILE A 532 -4.21 0.12 13.49
CA ILE A 532 -3.67 -1.19 13.10
C ILE A 532 -2.54 -1.63 14.05
N GLN A 533 -1.57 -0.77 14.32
CA GLN A 533 -0.45 -1.12 15.20
C GLN A 533 -0.93 -1.40 16.63
N SER A 534 -1.91 -0.65 17.14
CA SER A 534 -2.50 -0.88 18.47
C SER A 534 -3.20 -2.22 18.58
N HIS A 535 -4.01 -2.60 17.59
CA HIS A 535 -4.65 -3.90 17.60
C HIS A 535 -3.62 -5.04 17.56
N ILE A 536 -2.67 -4.98 16.62
CA ILE A 536 -1.64 -6.01 16.46
C ILE A 536 -0.82 -6.17 17.75
N VAL A 537 -0.28 -5.07 18.30
CA VAL A 537 0.56 -5.13 19.49
C VAL A 537 -0.22 -5.64 20.71
N ASN A 538 -1.47 -5.18 20.89
CA ASN A 538 -2.28 -5.62 22.02
C ASN A 538 -2.60 -7.11 21.94
N ASP A 539 -2.90 -7.62 20.75
CA ASP A 539 -3.13 -9.06 20.55
C ASP A 539 -1.85 -9.87 20.80
N ILE A 540 -0.69 -9.41 20.31
CA ILE A 540 0.59 -10.07 20.58
C ILE A 540 0.91 -10.10 22.07
N ARG A 541 0.75 -8.96 22.78
CA ARG A 541 0.99 -8.88 24.22
C ARG A 541 0.07 -9.78 25.02
N ARG A 542 -1.19 -9.87 24.61
CA ARG A 542 -2.20 -10.69 25.28
C ARG A 542 -1.98 -12.19 25.07
N LEU A 543 -1.59 -12.59 23.86
CA LEU A 543 -1.62 -14.00 23.45
C LEU A 543 -0.24 -14.67 23.46
N TYR A 544 0.85 -13.90 23.34
CA TYR A 544 2.18 -14.47 23.08
C TYR A 544 3.29 -13.87 23.95
N GLU A 545 3.53 -12.57 23.87
CA GLU A 545 4.69 -11.92 24.50
C GLU A 545 4.27 -10.63 25.22
N PRO A 546 3.95 -10.68 26.52
CA PRO A 546 3.48 -9.52 27.29
C PRO A 546 4.41 -8.31 27.21
N ASN A 547 5.72 -8.53 27.00
CA ASN A 547 6.71 -7.47 26.88
C ASN A 547 6.98 -7.08 25.41
N TRP A 548 6.11 -7.43 24.47
CA TRP A 548 6.32 -7.12 23.06
C TRP A 548 6.45 -5.61 22.86
N THR A 549 7.56 -5.21 22.24
CA THR A 549 7.90 -3.81 22.08
C THR A 549 6.99 -3.16 21.05
N ARG A 550 6.16 -2.20 21.51
CA ARG A 550 5.54 -1.21 20.61
C ARG A 550 6.58 -0.14 20.31
N ARG A 551 7.05 -0.05 19.07
CA ARG A 551 7.91 1.06 18.64
C ARG A 551 7.07 2.25 18.21
N GLY A 552 7.75 3.36 17.92
CA GLY A 552 7.16 4.60 17.40
C GLY A 552 6.26 4.42 16.17
N MET A 553 5.55 5.50 15.82
CA MET A 553 4.89 5.65 14.52
C MET A 553 5.59 6.75 13.74
N TRP A 554 6.48 6.39 12.83
CA TRP A 554 7.32 7.36 12.12
C TRP A 554 6.54 8.11 11.05
N ASN A 555 6.39 9.43 11.24
CA ASN A 555 5.95 10.36 10.19
C ASN A 555 7.15 10.66 9.27
N GLN A 556 7.41 9.78 8.30
CA GLN A 556 8.64 9.81 7.50
C GLN A 556 8.37 9.64 6.01
N SER A 557 9.27 10.19 5.20
CA SER A 557 9.13 10.32 3.73
C SER A 557 9.45 9.03 2.97
N TYR A 558 9.02 7.88 3.47
CA TYR A 558 9.13 6.60 2.74
C TYR A 558 8.25 6.68 1.49
N TYR A 559 8.79 6.30 0.34
CA TYR A 559 8.11 6.46 -0.94
C TYR A 559 6.72 5.79 -0.94
N GLU A 560 6.63 4.58 -0.39
CA GLU A 560 5.42 3.78 -0.23
C GLU A 560 4.37 4.41 0.70
N ALA A 561 4.74 5.26 1.66
CA ALA A 561 3.80 6.03 2.49
C ALA A 561 3.49 7.42 1.92
N ARG A 562 4.45 8.02 1.22
CA ARG A 562 4.37 9.39 0.70
C ARG A 562 3.55 9.49 -0.56
N VAL A 563 3.78 8.59 -1.52
CA VAL A 563 3.30 8.73 -2.90
C VAL A 563 1.84 8.36 -3.09
N PRO A 564 1.29 7.33 -2.42
CA PRO A 564 -0.13 7.03 -2.51
C PRO A 564 -1.03 8.23 -2.18
N LYS A 565 -2.03 8.44 -3.03
CA LYS A 565 -3.08 9.45 -2.91
C LYS A 565 -4.29 8.97 -2.10
N VAL A 566 -4.13 7.89 -1.36
CA VAL A 566 -5.10 7.30 -0.43
C VAL A 566 -4.46 7.18 0.96
N PRO A 567 -5.24 6.98 2.04
CA PRO A 567 -4.70 6.66 3.36
C PRO A 567 -3.80 5.42 3.30
N THR A 568 -2.56 5.58 3.74
CA THR A 568 -1.52 4.54 3.60
C THR A 568 -0.65 4.44 4.82
N MET A 569 -0.29 3.21 5.16
CA MET A 569 0.72 2.91 6.17
C MET A 569 1.68 1.80 5.72
N LEU A 570 2.90 1.81 6.26
CA LEU A 570 3.74 0.61 6.32
C LEU A 570 3.81 0.11 7.76
N LEU A 571 3.83 -1.22 7.91
CA LEU A 571 4.08 -1.90 9.17
C LEU A 571 5.36 -2.70 9.04
N GLU A 572 6.29 -2.48 9.96
CA GLU A 572 7.33 -3.46 10.26
C GLU A 572 6.85 -4.28 11.46
N LEU A 573 6.39 -5.50 11.24
CA LEU A 573 5.76 -6.31 12.29
C LEU A 573 6.75 -6.66 13.41
N LEU A 574 7.92 -7.13 13.02
CA LEU A 574 9.00 -7.66 13.85
C LEU A 574 10.33 -7.48 13.13
N SER A 575 11.46 -7.76 13.77
CA SER A 575 12.74 -7.81 13.06
C SER A 575 13.11 -9.21 12.57
N HIS A 576 13.34 -9.36 11.26
CA HIS A 576 13.78 -10.62 10.64
C HIS A 576 15.27 -10.93 10.87
N GLN A 577 16.05 -9.99 11.38
CA GLN A 577 17.46 -10.20 11.74
C GLN A 577 17.67 -10.42 13.24
N ASN A 578 16.63 -10.18 14.07
CA ASN A 578 16.74 -10.38 15.50
C ASN A 578 16.27 -11.77 15.90
N PHE A 579 17.11 -12.52 16.61
CA PHE A 579 16.77 -13.89 17.03
C PHE A 579 15.53 -13.91 17.94
N ALA A 580 15.43 -12.98 18.90
CA ALA A 580 14.33 -12.95 19.85
C ALA A 580 12.96 -12.76 19.18
N ASP A 581 12.88 -11.86 18.19
CA ASP A 581 11.71 -11.64 17.34
C ASP A 581 11.41 -12.88 16.48
N MET A 582 12.44 -13.48 15.87
CA MET A 582 12.28 -14.63 14.99
C MET A 582 11.91 -15.92 15.70
N ARG A 583 12.07 -16.04 17.02
CA ARG A 583 11.44 -17.14 17.79
C ARG A 583 9.92 -17.15 17.61
N TYR A 584 9.30 -15.97 17.62
CA TYR A 584 7.88 -15.79 17.33
C TYR A 584 7.63 -15.80 15.83
N GLY A 585 8.47 -15.09 15.07
CA GLY A 585 8.39 -15.01 13.62
C GLY A 585 8.50 -16.37 12.93
N LEU A 586 9.10 -17.40 13.52
CA LEU A 586 9.15 -18.78 13.00
C LEU A 586 8.11 -19.72 13.64
N ASP A 587 7.40 -19.30 14.69
CA ASP A 587 6.38 -20.11 15.34
C ASP A 587 5.07 -20.08 14.53
N PRO A 588 4.58 -21.22 14.02
CA PRO A 588 3.33 -21.27 13.27
C PRO A 588 2.11 -20.85 14.11
N ARG A 589 2.14 -21.00 15.43
CA ARG A 589 1.06 -20.53 16.31
C ARG A 589 1.00 -19.00 16.25
N PHE A 590 2.12 -18.33 16.47
CA PHE A 590 2.21 -16.88 16.37
C PHE A 590 1.76 -16.36 14.98
N ARG A 591 2.09 -17.06 13.90
CA ARG A 591 1.73 -16.66 12.54
C ARG A 591 0.25 -16.85 12.20
N PHE A 592 -0.40 -17.89 12.74
CA PHE A 592 -1.65 -18.42 12.19
C PHE A 592 -2.80 -18.60 13.19
N THR A 593 -2.58 -18.42 14.49
CA THR A 593 -3.65 -18.39 15.51
C THR A 593 -3.91 -16.98 16.00
#